data_AF-A0A7C3Q7G0-F1
#
_entry.id   AF-A0A7C3Q7G0-F1
#
_cell.length_a   1.000
_cell.length_b   1.000
_cell.length_c   1.000
_cell.angle_alpha   90.00
_cell.angle_beta   90.00
_cell.angle_gamma   90.00
#
_symmetry.space_group_name_H-M   'P 1'
#
loop_
_entity.id
_entity.type
_entity.pdbx_description
1 polymer ?
#
loop_
_entity_poly.entity_id
_entity_poly.type
_entity_poly.pdbx_seq_one_letter_code
_entity_poly.pdbx_strand_id
1 'polypeptide(L)'
;MDTMVKVKNLQNGKSTIVRINDRGPFVRGRIIDCSYAAGKELGLDKMGIAKVEIQVLGFAGKIHTLSSHKKHTQTQRVRLSNFGVQVGAFSRYAGAQTYKRKYTGMYAHYKPVIKRFTDAQGMTLYRVWLMGFGSEQEARDFKDNNDLAGAFIVRN
;
A
#
# COMPACT_ATOMS: atom_id res chain seq x y z
N MET A 1 1.07 4.52 5.35
CA MET A 1 0.68 3.14 5.00
C MET A 1 0.60 2.44 6.35
N ASP A 2 -0.61 2.08 6.77
CA ASP A 2 -0.93 1.63 8.13
C ASP A 2 -2.12 0.68 8.02
N THR A 3 -1.88 -0.47 7.43
CA THR A 3 -2.94 -1.46 7.21
C THR A 3 -3.32 -2.08 8.55
N MET A 4 -4.60 -2.07 8.88
CA MET A 4 -5.13 -2.75 10.05
C MET A 4 -5.53 -4.16 9.62
N VAL A 5 -5.01 -5.18 10.31
CA VAL A 5 -5.31 -6.58 10.02
C VAL A 5 -5.73 -7.31 11.29
N LYS A 6 -6.69 -8.22 11.17
CA LYS A 6 -6.98 -9.22 12.20
C LYS A 6 -6.13 -10.44 11.92
N VAL A 7 -5.35 -10.86 12.91
CA VAL A 7 -4.60 -12.11 12.90
C VAL A 7 -5.36 -13.10 13.76
N LYS A 8 -5.65 -14.28 13.23
CA LYS A 8 -6.27 -15.39 13.96
C LYS A 8 -5.31 -16.56 14.01
N ASN A 9 -4.98 -17.03 15.20
CA ASN A 9 -4.28 -18.29 15.38
C ASN A 9 -5.26 -19.45 15.14
N LEU A 10 -4.96 -20.26 14.13
CA LEU A 10 -5.81 -21.36 13.69
C LEU A 10 -5.77 -22.57 14.64
N GLN A 11 -4.76 -22.67 15.49
CA GLN A 11 -4.61 -23.79 16.43
C GLN A 11 -5.44 -23.61 17.70
N ASN A 12 -5.60 -22.38 18.19
CA ASN A 12 -6.31 -22.09 19.44
C ASN A 12 -7.53 -21.15 19.28
N GLY A 13 -7.77 -20.66 18.05
CA GLY A 13 -8.89 -19.78 17.73
C GLY A 13 -8.75 -18.32 18.21
N LYS A 14 -7.69 -17.98 18.97
CA LYS A 14 -7.46 -16.63 19.47
C LYS A 14 -7.15 -15.67 18.33
N SER A 15 -7.53 -14.41 18.47
CA SER A 15 -7.27 -13.38 17.46
C SER A 15 -6.96 -12.03 18.08
N THR A 16 -6.11 -11.25 17.41
CA THR A 16 -5.81 -9.86 17.75
C THR A 16 -5.79 -9.00 16.49
N ILE A 17 -5.97 -7.69 16.66
CA ILE A 17 -5.90 -6.71 15.57
C ILE A 17 -4.58 -5.97 15.67
N VAL A 18 -3.80 -5.97 14.59
CA VAL A 18 -2.50 -5.31 14.53
C VAL A 18 -2.43 -4.33 13.36
N ARG A 19 -1.53 -3.36 13.49
CA ARG A 19 -1.15 -2.44 12.42
C ARG A 19 0.13 -2.95 11.76
N ILE A 20 0.13 -3.05 10.44
CA ILE A 20 1.36 -3.33 9.69
C ILE A 20 2.23 -2.08 9.69
N ASN A 21 3.43 -2.19 10.26
CA ASN A 21 4.39 -1.11 10.41
C ASN A 21 5.81 -1.48 9.96
N ASP A 22 6.05 -2.73 9.53
CA ASP A 22 7.37 -3.21 9.09
C ASP A 22 7.26 -4.20 7.91
N ARG A 23 8.39 -4.49 7.26
CA ARG A 23 8.53 -5.47 6.17
C ARG A 23 9.01 -6.83 6.70
N GLY A 24 8.99 -7.82 5.82
CA GLY A 24 9.25 -9.22 6.14
C GLY A 24 7.95 -9.99 6.37
N PRO A 25 8.02 -11.25 6.81
CA PRO A 25 9.22 -12.02 7.16
C PRO A 25 10.12 -12.32 5.95
N PHE A 26 11.44 -12.41 6.14
CA PHE A 26 12.40 -12.73 5.07
C PHE A 26 12.75 -14.21 4.97
N VAL A 27 12.14 -15.04 5.80
CA VAL A 27 12.30 -16.50 5.77
C VAL A 27 11.09 -17.17 5.11
N ARG A 28 11.35 -18.18 4.29
CA ARG A 28 10.31 -18.90 3.56
C ARG A 28 9.35 -19.58 4.52
N GLY A 29 8.05 -19.50 4.23
CA GLY A 29 6.99 -20.18 5.00
C GLY A 29 6.42 -19.39 6.18
N ARG A 30 6.97 -18.22 6.54
CA ARG A 30 6.34 -17.29 7.49
C ARG A 30 5.68 -16.13 6.74
N ILE A 31 4.43 -15.83 7.09
CA ILE A 31 3.62 -14.81 6.40
C ILE A 31 3.48 -13.51 7.18
N ILE A 32 3.75 -13.51 8.49
CA ILE A 32 3.71 -12.34 9.36
C ILE A 32 4.59 -12.57 10.59
N ASP A 33 5.30 -11.54 11.03
CA ASP A 33 5.94 -11.49 12.35
C ASP A 33 5.15 -10.49 13.21
N CYS A 34 4.81 -10.89 14.43
CA CYS A 34 4.03 -10.06 15.36
C CYS A 34 4.93 -9.56 16.50
N SER A 35 4.60 -8.38 17.04
CA SER A 35 5.22 -7.92 18.28
C SER A 35 4.95 -8.90 19.42
N TYR A 36 5.78 -8.86 20.47
CA TYR A 36 5.61 -9.74 21.63
C TYR A 36 4.21 -9.61 22.26
N ALA A 37 3.68 -8.38 22.39
CA ALA A 37 2.34 -8.14 22.94
C ALA A 37 1.25 -8.84 22.12
N ALA A 38 1.27 -8.68 20.78
CA ALA A 38 0.33 -9.36 19.89
C ALA A 38 0.53 -10.89 19.91
N GLY A 39 1.78 -11.35 19.99
CA GLY A 39 2.11 -12.77 20.13
C GLY A 39 1.50 -13.37 21.40
N LYS A 40 1.58 -12.68 22.54
CA LYS A 40 0.98 -13.12 23.80
C LYS A 40 -0.54 -13.23 23.72
N GLU A 41 -1.22 -12.26 23.09
CA GLU A 41 -2.67 -12.32 22.87
C GLU A 41 -3.07 -13.49 21.96
N LEU A 42 -2.22 -13.82 20.97
CA LEU A 42 -2.39 -14.98 20.10
C LEU A 42 -1.98 -16.32 20.73
N GLY A 43 -1.39 -16.30 21.94
CA GLY A 43 -0.84 -17.47 22.63
C GLY A 43 0.44 -18.03 22.02
N LEU A 44 1.20 -17.21 21.28
CA LEU A 44 2.47 -17.58 20.67
C LEU A 44 3.64 -17.52 21.65
N ASP A 45 3.49 -16.84 22.79
CA ASP A 45 4.51 -16.78 23.86
C ASP A 45 4.92 -18.17 24.37
N LYS A 46 4.00 -19.14 24.31
CA LYS A 46 4.26 -20.54 24.67
C LYS A 46 4.59 -21.45 23.48
N MET A 47 4.13 -21.10 22.28
CA MET A 47 4.20 -21.96 21.08
C MET A 47 5.34 -21.58 20.13
N GLY A 48 5.85 -20.35 20.22
CA GLY A 48 6.82 -19.75 19.29
C GLY A 48 6.18 -19.35 17.95
N ILE A 49 5.65 -20.32 17.20
CA ILE A 49 5.02 -20.12 15.89
C ILE A 49 3.68 -20.86 15.80
N ALA A 50 2.78 -20.36 14.94
CA ALA A 50 1.50 -21.02 14.67
C ALA A 50 1.05 -20.79 13.23
N LYS A 51 0.16 -21.66 12.74
CA LYS A 51 -0.62 -21.38 11.53
C LYS A 51 -1.62 -20.28 11.83
N VAL A 52 -1.63 -19.25 11.01
CA VAL A 52 -2.51 -18.08 11.20
C VAL A 52 -3.30 -17.77 9.93
N GLU A 53 -4.46 -17.15 10.12
CA GLU A 53 -5.25 -16.50 9.09
C GLU A 53 -5.16 -14.99 9.29
N ILE A 54 -5.00 -14.24 8.20
CA ILE A 54 -4.90 -12.78 8.21
C ILE A 54 -6.07 -12.21 7.42
N GLN A 55 -6.81 -11.30 8.03
CA GLN A 55 -7.91 -10.57 7.40
C GLN A 55 -7.61 -9.07 7.43
N VAL A 56 -7.66 -8.41 6.28
CA VAL A 56 -7.53 -6.95 6.21
C VAL A 56 -8.82 -6.30 6.72
N LEU A 57 -8.69 -5.41 7.69
CA LEU A 57 -9.79 -4.66 8.29
C LEU A 57 -9.87 -3.21 7.80
N GLY A 58 -8.77 -2.63 7.31
CA GLY A 58 -8.76 -1.27 6.80
C GLY A 58 -7.35 -0.70 6.60
N PHE A 59 -7.29 0.59 6.30
CA PHE A 59 -6.06 1.29 5.91
C PHE A 59 -5.90 2.62 6.64
N ALA A 60 -4.69 3.18 6.62
CA ALA A 60 -4.35 4.45 7.26
C ALA A 60 -4.71 4.49 8.76
N GLY A 61 -4.54 3.36 9.46
CA GLY A 61 -4.85 3.21 10.88
C GLY A 61 -6.34 3.12 11.20
N LYS A 62 -7.22 3.14 10.19
CA LYS A 62 -8.67 3.07 10.36
C LYS A 62 -9.18 1.66 10.09
N ILE A 63 -10.03 1.15 11.00
CA ILE A 63 -10.77 -0.09 10.82
C ILE A 63 -12.09 0.25 10.13
N HIS A 64 -12.37 -0.40 9.00
CA HIS A 64 -13.66 -0.26 8.32
C HIS A 64 -14.61 -1.33 8.87
N THR A 65 -15.34 -1.00 9.93
CA THR A 65 -16.38 -1.89 10.46
C THR A 65 -17.55 -1.91 9.47
N LEU A 66 -17.76 -3.05 8.83
CA LEU A 66 -18.98 -3.34 8.07
C LEU A 66 -20.14 -3.49 9.08
N SER A 67 -20.66 -2.38 9.59
CA SER A 67 -21.93 -2.34 10.32
C SER A 67 -23.08 -2.58 9.32
N SER A 68 -23.21 -3.83 8.86
CA SER A 68 -24.46 -4.49 8.49
C SER A 68 -24.16 -5.91 8.02
N HIS A 69 -24.83 -6.85 8.67
CA HIS A 69 -24.86 -8.26 8.34
C HIS A 69 -25.26 -8.49 6.88
N LYS A 70 -24.29 -8.69 5.98
CA LYS A 70 -24.50 -9.50 4.76
C LYS A 70 -23.45 -10.60 4.76
N LYS A 71 -23.91 -11.84 4.82
CA LYS A 71 -23.11 -13.05 4.66
C LYS A 71 -22.31 -12.93 3.35
N HIS A 72 -21.06 -12.48 3.42
CA HIS A 72 -20.16 -12.46 2.28
C HIS A 72 -19.28 -13.72 2.33
N THR A 73 -19.85 -14.84 1.85
CA THR A 73 -19.09 -15.95 1.27
C THR A 73 -18.51 -15.51 -0.07
N GLN A 74 -17.53 -14.61 -0.04
CA GLN A 74 -16.65 -14.34 -1.17
C GLN A 74 -15.35 -13.80 -0.59
N THR A 75 -14.25 -14.49 -0.86
CA THR A 75 -12.88 -14.03 -0.63
C THR A 75 -12.70 -12.70 -1.37
N GLN A 76 -13.04 -11.58 -0.75
CA GLN A 76 -12.76 -10.26 -1.29
C GLN A 76 -11.24 -10.10 -1.23
N ARG A 77 -10.54 -10.47 -2.32
CA ARG A 77 -9.18 -9.98 -2.56
C ARG A 77 -9.29 -8.47 -2.58
N VAL A 78 -8.88 -7.83 -1.49
CA VAL A 78 -8.80 -6.37 -1.41
C VAL A 78 -7.79 -5.93 -2.45
N ARG A 79 -8.27 -5.53 -3.63
CA ARG A 79 -7.42 -4.91 -4.65
C ARG A 79 -7.08 -3.52 -4.13
N LEU A 80 -5.87 -3.39 -3.60
CA LEU A 80 -5.24 -2.09 -3.44
C LEU A 80 -5.19 -1.44 -4.83
N SER A 81 -6.04 -0.45 -5.08
CA SER A 81 -6.12 0.29 -6.34
C SER A 81 -5.57 1.71 -6.16
N ASN A 82 -5.44 2.43 -7.28
CA ASN A 82 -4.96 3.81 -7.35
C ASN A 82 -3.47 3.98 -7.01
N PHE A 83 -2.65 3.03 -7.44
CA PHE A 83 -1.20 3.25 -7.49
C PHE A 83 -0.85 4.22 -8.61
N GLY A 84 0.32 4.84 -8.45
CA GLY A 84 0.90 5.76 -9.40
C GLY A 84 2.42 5.65 -9.44
N VAL A 85 3.01 6.22 -10.48
CA VAL A 85 4.46 6.38 -10.62
C VAL A 85 4.76 7.87 -10.68
N GLN A 86 5.63 8.37 -9.82
CA GLN A 86 6.12 9.74 -9.91
C GLN A 86 7.16 9.86 -11.02
N VAL A 87 6.75 10.44 -12.14
CA VAL A 87 7.57 10.56 -13.36
C VAL A 87 8.40 11.85 -13.40
N GLY A 88 8.20 12.77 -12.46
CA GLY A 88 9.01 13.99 -12.35
C GLY A 88 8.68 14.86 -11.14
N ALA A 89 9.61 15.74 -10.77
CA ALA A 89 9.44 16.76 -9.73
C ALA A 89 10.08 18.07 -10.21
N PHE A 90 9.34 19.18 -10.07
CA PHE A 90 9.72 20.47 -10.63
C PHE A 90 9.51 21.58 -9.62
N SER A 91 10.43 22.52 -9.52
CA SER A 91 10.24 23.77 -8.75
C SER A 91 9.28 24.73 -9.44
N ARG A 92 9.16 24.65 -10.78
CA ARG A 92 8.28 25.50 -11.59
C ARG A 92 7.07 24.72 -12.12
N TYR A 93 5.88 25.25 -11.92
CA TYR A 93 4.63 24.63 -12.40
C TYR A 93 4.60 24.41 -13.92
N ALA A 94 5.16 25.35 -14.70
CA ALA A 94 5.22 25.24 -16.16
C ALA A 94 6.02 24.01 -16.64
N GLY A 95 7.10 23.64 -15.94
CA GLY A 95 7.86 22.41 -16.21
C GLY A 95 7.02 21.16 -15.94
N ALA A 96 6.30 21.15 -14.81
CA ALA A 96 5.39 20.06 -14.47
C ALA A 96 4.24 19.91 -15.49
N GLN A 97 3.71 21.01 -16.01
CA GLN A 97 2.68 20.99 -17.07
C GLN A 97 3.19 20.45 -18.40
N THR A 98 4.42 20.79 -18.76
CA THR A 98 5.08 20.23 -19.96
C THR A 98 5.22 18.71 -19.85
N TYR A 99 5.65 18.23 -18.68
CA TYR A 99 5.73 16.79 -18.42
C TYR A 99 4.36 16.11 -18.38
N LYS A 100 3.35 16.73 -17.74
CA LYS A 100 1.97 16.21 -17.74
C LYS A 100 1.47 16.01 -19.17
N ARG A 101 1.64 17.01 -20.03
CA ARG A 101 1.26 16.95 -21.45
C ARG A 101 1.96 15.82 -22.21
N LYS A 102 3.25 15.57 -21.95
CA LYS A 102 3.98 14.45 -22.57
C LYS A 102 3.31 13.10 -22.32
N TYR A 103 2.79 12.90 -21.11
CA TYR A 103 2.13 11.65 -20.73
C TYR A 103 0.61 11.65 -20.97
N THR A 104 0.02 12.79 -21.32
CA THR A 104 -1.40 12.87 -21.69
C THR A 104 -1.62 12.14 -23.00
N GLY A 105 -2.51 11.13 -23.01
CA GLY A 105 -2.87 10.39 -24.23
C GLY A 105 -1.83 9.36 -24.68
N MET A 106 -0.64 9.31 -24.08
CA MET A 106 0.37 8.30 -24.36
C MET A 106 -0.07 6.90 -23.88
N TYR A 107 -0.82 6.85 -22.79
CA TYR A 107 -1.39 5.62 -22.25
C TYR A 107 -2.88 5.84 -21.97
N ALA A 108 -3.75 5.08 -22.63
CA ALA A 108 -5.20 5.24 -22.50
C ALA A 108 -5.71 4.99 -21.06
N HIS A 109 -4.97 4.17 -20.29
CA HIS A 109 -5.38 3.67 -18.98
C HIS A 109 -4.76 4.48 -17.83
N TYR A 110 -3.71 5.27 -18.10
CA TYR A 110 -2.98 6.00 -17.07
C TYR A 110 -3.22 7.50 -17.17
N LYS A 111 -3.47 8.13 -16.02
CA LYS A 111 -3.85 9.54 -15.91
C LYS A 111 -2.73 10.35 -15.26
N PRO A 112 -2.07 11.25 -16.00
CA PRO A 112 -1.06 12.12 -15.40
C PRO A 112 -1.72 13.25 -14.59
N VAL A 113 -1.31 13.40 -13.34
CA VAL A 113 -1.77 14.43 -12.40
C VAL A 113 -0.59 15.19 -11.81
N ILE A 114 -0.79 16.47 -11.47
CA ILE A 114 0.21 17.28 -10.78
C ILE A 114 -0.23 17.44 -9.33
N LYS A 115 0.68 17.18 -8.41
CA LYS A 115 0.49 17.37 -6.97
C LYS A 115 1.45 18.43 -6.47
N ARG A 116 0.94 19.39 -5.71
CA ARG A 116 1.73 20.43 -5.05
C ARG A 116 2.19 19.93 -3.68
N PHE A 117 3.47 20.06 -3.41
CA PHE A 117 4.11 19.75 -2.14
C PHE A 117 4.92 20.96 -1.68
N THR A 118 5.11 21.06 -0.38
CA THR A 118 6.06 21.99 0.23
C THR A 118 7.14 21.14 0.89
N ASP A 119 8.41 21.44 0.62
CA ASP A 119 9.51 20.73 1.28
C ASP A 119 9.79 21.29 2.70
N ALA A 120 10.77 20.69 3.39
CA ALA A 120 11.13 21.07 4.76
C ALA A 120 11.67 22.51 4.86
N GLN A 121 12.09 23.10 3.75
CA GLN A 121 12.63 24.45 3.63
C GLN A 121 11.55 25.46 3.21
N GLY A 122 10.29 25.03 3.05
CA GLY A 122 9.18 25.90 2.63
C GLY A 122 9.08 26.12 1.13
N MET A 123 9.92 25.47 0.32
CA MET A 123 9.90 25.62 -1.13
C MET A 123 8.79 24.77 -1.74
N THR A 124 8.09 25.34 -2.71
CA THR A 124 7.03 24.62 -3.43
C THR A 124 7.62 23.72 -4.50
N LEU A 125 7.19 22.45 -4.48
CA LEU A 125 7.51 21.44 -5.49
C LEU A 125 6.23 20.92 -6.16
N TYR A 126 6.29 20.78 -7.46
CA TYR A 126 5.24 20.21 -8.30
C TYR A 126 5.67 18.82 -8.75
N ARG A 127 5.07 17.79 -8.17
CA ARG A 127 5.35 16.39 -8.50
C ARG A 127 4.33 15.90 -9.53
N VAL A 128 4.81 15.30 -10.61
CA VAL A 128 3.99 14.74 -11.68
C VAL A 128 3.84 13.25 -11.43
N TRP A 129 2.61 12.81 -11.20
CA TRP A 129 2.26 11.41 -10.95
C TRP A 129 1.48 10.86 -12.13
N LEU A 130 1.91 9.73 -12.67
CA LEU A 130 1.12 8.94 -13.60
C LEU A 130 0.29 7.96 -12.76
N MET A 131 -1.03 8.11 -12.72
CA MET A 131 -1.94 7.34 -11.86
C MET A 131 -2.75 6.33 -12.65
N GLY A 132 -3.34 5.33 -11.98
CA GLY A 132 -4.29 4.40 -12.61
C GLY A 132 -3.85 2.94 -12.58
N PHE A 133 -2.70 2.66 -11.97
CA PHE A 133 -2.19 1.30 -11.80
C PHE A 133 -3.07 0.54 -10.79
N GLY A 134 -3.46 -0.67 -11.17
CA GLY A 134 -4.30 -1.58 -10.40
C GLY A 134 -3.55 -2.33 -9.29
N SER A 135 -2.22 -2.24 -9.24
CA SER A 135 -1.39 -2.77 -8.15
C SER A 135 -0.04 -2.05 -8.06
N GLU A 136 0.65 -2.22 -6.92
CA GLU A 136 2.03 -1.74 -6.75
C GLU A 136 2.97 -2.43 -7.74
N GLN A 137 2.76 -3.73 -7.98
CA GLN A 137 3.58 -4.52 -8.89
C GLN A 137 3.46 -3.99 -10.33
N GLU A 138 2.24 -3.72 -10.80
CA GLU A 138 2.02 -3.13 -12.13
C GLU A 138 2.74 -1.78 -12.27
N ALA A 139 2.71 -0.95 -11.21
CA ALA A 139 3.41 0.33 -11.21
C ALA A 139 4.95 0.16 -11.21
N ARG A 140 5.48 -0.87 -10.54
CA ARG A 140 6.90 -1.24 -10.55
C ARG A 140 7.33 -1.77 -11.92
N ASP A 141 6.57 -2.70 -12.49
CA ASP A 141 6.86 -3.25 -13.81
C ASP A 141 6.85 -2.13 -14.87
N PHE A 142 5.89 -1.20 -14.79
CA PHE A 142 5.88 -0.02 -15.66
C PHE A 142 7.14 0.83 -15.48
N LYS A 143 7.53 1.12 -14.24
CA LYS A 143 8.73 1.89 -13.93
C LYS A 143 9.98 1.25 -14.55
N ASP A 144 10.15 -0.05 -14.35
CA ASP A 144 11.34 -0.79 -14.76
C ASP A 144 11.41 -0.93 -16.29
N ASN A 145 10.27 -1.06 -16.97
CA ASN A 145 10.19 -1.14 -18.44
C ASN A 145 10.28 0.21 -19.18
N ASN A 146 10.17 1.34 -18.48
CA ASN A 146 10.17 2.68 -19.11
C ASN A 146 11.39 3.53 -18.71
N ASP A 147 12.46 2.90 -18.23
CA ASP A 147 13.72 3.55 -17.80
C ASP A 147 13.48 4.67 -16.77
N LEU A 148 12.51 4.46 -15.88
CA LEU A 148 12.16 5.40 -14.83
C LEU A 148 12.87 5.04 -13.53
N ALA A 149 14.16 4.69 -13.56
CA ALA A 149 14.88 4.15 -12.40
C ALA A 149 14.78 5.04 -11.14
N GLY A 150 14.78 6.36 -11.31
CA GLY A 150 14.63 7.36 -10.25
C GLY A 150 13.18 7.70 -9.85
N ALA A 151 12.18 7.08 -10.47
CA ALA A 151 10.78 7.32 -10.14
C ALA A 151 10.36 6.58 -8.86
N PHE A 152 9.42 7.18 -8.14
CA PHE A 152 8.86 6.61 -6.91
C PHE A 152 7.48 6.05 -7.16
N ILE A 153 7.18 4.89 -6.56
CA ILE A 153 5.81 4.39 -6.51
C ILE A 153 5.05 5.22 -5.49
N VAL A 154 3.92 5.76 -5.93
CA VAL A 154 3.05 6.63 -5.13
C VAL A 154 1.65 6.03 -5.07
N ARG A 155 0.87 6.52 -4.12
CA ARG A 155 -0.53 6.16 -3.96
C ARG A 155 -1.29 7.40 -3.50
N ASN A 156 -2.50 7.56 -3.99
CA ASN A 156 -3.40 8.62 -3.56
C ASN A 156 -4.16 8.24 -2.29
#